data_AF-A0A915BY77-F1
#
_entry.id   AF-A0A915BY77-F1
#
_cell.length_a   1.000
_cell.length_b   1.000
_cell.length_c   1.000
_cell.angle_alpha   90.00
_cell.angle_beta   90.00
_cell.angle_gamma   90.00
#
_symmetry.space_group_name_H-M   'P 1'
#
loop_
_entity.id
_entity.type
_entity.pdbx_description
1 polymer ?
#
loop_
_entity_poly.entity_id
_entity_poly.type
_entity_poly.pdbx_seq_one_letter_code
_entity_poly.pdbx_strand_id
1 'polypeptide(L)'
;MLLVEEMDKVLFESQRQGRISFYLTNTGEEASQVGSAAALQDDDLVYAQYREAGVLMWRGFPMDSFMNQCYGNASDLGRCL
;
A
#
# COMPACT_ATOMS: atom_id res chain seq x y z
N MET A 1 -1.40 10.06 4.91
CA MET A 1 -2.87 9.91 4.83
C MET A 1 -3.36 10.26 3.43
N LEU A 2 -3.29 11.52 2.98
CA LEU A 2 -3.75 11.95 1.64
C LEU A 2 -3.17 11.12 0.47
N LEU A 3 -1.88 10.79 0.53
CA LEU A 3 -1.24 10.01 -0.54
C LEU A 3 -1.81 8.57 -0.65
N VAL A 4 -2.18 7.96 0.48
CA VAL A 4 -2.81 6.64 0.51
C VAL A 4 -4.21 6.70 -0.08
N GLU A 5 -4.97 7.76 0.25
CA GLU A 5 -6.31 7.99 -0.29
C GLU A 5 -6.29 8.19 -1.82
N GLU A 6 -5.36 9.00 -2.33
CA GLU A 6 -5.23 9.22 -3.78
C GLU A 6 -4.75 7.96 -4.52
N MET A 7 -3.80 7.21 -3.93
CA MET A 7 -3.38 5.91 -4.45
C MET A 7 -4.57 4.94 -4.52
N ASP A 8 -5.39 4.89 -3.48
CA ASP A 8 -6.56 4.02 -3.41
C ASP A 8 -7.56 4.32 -4.52
N LYS A 9 -7.85 5.60 -4.78
CA LYS A 9 -8.77 6.00 -5.87
C LYS A 9 -8.26 5.51 -7.22
N VAL A 10 -6.98 5.73 -7.51
CA VAL A 10 -6.37 5.36 -8.80
C VAL A 10 -6.33 3.84 -8.98
N LEU A 11 -5.88 3.09 -7.98
CA LEU A 11 -5.77 1.64 -8.07
C LEU A 11 -7.14 0.96 -8.06
N PHE A 12 -8.11 1.49 -7.31
CA PHE A 12 -9.47 1.00 -7.36
C PHE A 12 -10.10 1.17 -8.74
N GLU A 13 -9.93 2.34 -9.38
CA GLU A 13 -10.39 2.53 -10.76
C GLU A 13 -9.64 1.64 -11.75
N SER A 14 -8.32 1.44 -11.56
CA SER A 14 -7.51 0.54 -12.37
C SER A 14 -8.03 -0.90 -12.32
N GLN A 15 -8.46 -1.36 -11.14
CA GLN A 15 -9.08 -2.68 -10.96
C GLN A 15 -10.41 -2.77 -11.72
N ARG A 16 -11.25 -1.73 -11.67
CA ARG A 16 -12.52 -1.68 -12.41
C ARG A 16 -12.34 -1.69 -13.93
N GLN A 17 -11.20 -1.21 -14.42
CA GLN A 17 -10.81 -1.28 -15.83
C GLN A 17 -10.18 -2.63 -16.21
N GLY A 18 -9.98 -3.55 -15.26
CA GLY A 18 -9.36 -4.85 -15.50
C GLY A 18 -7.85 -4.79 -15.73
N ARG A 19 -7.18 -3.68 -15.36
CA ARG A 19 -5.71 -3.53 -15.52
C ARG A 19 -4.93 -4.25 -14.43
N ILE A 20 -5.52 -4.36 -13.24
CA ILE A 20 -5.02 -5.14 -12.10
C ILE A 20 -6.09 -6.13 -11.68
N SER A 21 -5.66 -7.28 -11.17
CA SER A 21 -6.57 -8.39 -10.84
C SER A 21 -7.37 -8.14 -9.56
N PHE A 22 -6.76 -7.47 -8.58
CA PHE A 22 -7.32 -7.33 -7.24
C PHE A 22 -6.81 -6.06 -6.54
N TYR A 23 -7.67 -5.39 -5.79
CA TYR A 23 -7.31 -4.23 -4.97
C TYR A 23 -8.29 -4.05 -3.80
N LEU A 24 -7.78 -3.63 -2.63
CA LEU A 24 -8.61 -3.16 -1.51
C LEU A 24 -8.22 -1.73 -1.15
N THR A 25 -9.23 -0.88 -0.97
CA THR A 25 -9.05 0.49 -0.49
C THR A 25 -8.86 0.52 1.02
N ASN A 26 -8.18 1.53 1.55
CA ASN A 26 -7.95 1.77 2.98
C ASN A 26 -8.82 2.91 3.53
N THR A 27 -9.88 3.29 2.81
CA THR A 27 -10.74 4.42 3.14
C THR A 27 -11.35 4.30 4.54
N GLY A 28 -11.03 5.25 5.42
CA GLY A 28 -11.50 5.30 6.80
C GLY A 28 -10.54 4.67 7.83
N GLU A 29 -9.49 3.99 7.38
CA GLU A 29 -8.48 3.34 8.24
C GLU A 29 -7.09 4.01 8.13
N GLU A 30 -6.95 5.06 7.31
CA GLU A 30 -5.66 5.69 7.05
C GLU A 30 -5.08 6.37 8.30
N ALA A 31 -5.95 6.93 9.13
CA ALA A 31 -5.55 7.60 10.37
C ALA A 31 -5.01 6.61 11.41
N SER A 32 -5.62 5.42 11.54
CA SER A 32 -5.14 4.40 12.48
C SER A 32 -3.82 3.79 12.02
N GLN A 33 -3.66 3.54 10.72
CA GLN A 33 -2.41 3.06 10.12
C GLN A 33 -1.27 4.05 10.31
N VAL A 34 -1.46 5.31 9.92
CA VAL A 34 -0.40 6.33 10.02
C VAL A 34 -0.14 6.72 11.47
N GLY A 35 -1.19 6.84 12.30
CA GLY A 35 -1.07 7.18 13.71
C GLY A 35 -0.32 6.13 14.52
N SER A 36 -0.60 4.84 14.29
CA SER A 36 0.16 3.74 14.91
C SER A 36 1.59 3.69 14.40
N ALA A 37 1.83 3.84 13.09
CA ALA A 37 3.16 3.84 12.51
C ALA A 37 4.04 4.99 13.04
N ALA A 38 3.47 6.17 13.29
CA ALA A 38 4.17 7.33 13.83
C ALA A 38 4.60 7.16 15.30
N ALA A 39 3.97 6.26 16.04
CA ALA A 39 4.32 5.98 17.44
C ALA A 39 5.39 4.89 17.60
N LEU A 40 5.65 4.12 16.54
CA LEU A 40 6.67 3.06 16.51
C LEU A 40 8.04 3.59 16.11
N GLN A 41 9.09 2.87 16.48
CA GLN A 41 10.42 3.10 15.95
C GLN A 41 10.54 2.50 14.54
N ASP A 42 11.53 2.97 13.77
CA ASP A 42 11.71 2.54 12.38
C ASP A 42 12.13 1.07 12.26
N ASP A 43 12.81 0.54 13.28
CA ASP A 43 13.28 -0.84 13.39
C ASP A 43 12.25 -1.80 14.03
N ASP A 44 11.14 -1.27 14.58
CA ASP A 44 10.08 -2.10 15.13
C ASP A 44 9.44 -2.96 14.02
N LEU A 45 9.25 -4.24 14.32
CA LEU A 45 8.67 -5.18 13.38
C LEU A 45 7.15 -5.02 13.31
N VAL A 46 6.61 -4.83 12.10
CA VAL A 46 5.17 -4.69 11.87
C VAL A 46 4.66 -5.94 11.15
N TYR A 47 3.76 -6.68 11.80
CA TYR A 47 2.97 -7.72 11.14
C TYR A 47 1.67 -7.11 10.65
N ALA A 48 1.53 -7.01 9.34
CA ALA A 48 0.36 -6.48 8.66
C ALA A 48 -0.57 -7.60 8.18
N GLN A 49 -1.82 -7.26 7.92
CA GLN A 49 -2.79 -8.13 7.27
C GLN A 49 -2.92 -7.74 5.78
N TYR A 50 -3.95 -6.98 5.39
CA TYR A 50 -4.15 -6.52 4.01
C TYR A 50 -4.60 -5.04 3.89
N ARG A 51 -4.79 -4.34 5.01
CA ARG A 51 -5.19 -2.92 5.10
C ARG A 51 -4.17 -2.15 5.93
N GLU A 52 -2.90 -2.21 5.55
CA GLU A 52 -1.83 -1.52 6.29
C GLU A 52 -0.87 -0.78 5.33
N ALA A 53 -1.33 -0.48 4.11
CA ALA A 53 -0.52 0.26 3.14
C ALA A 53 -0.09 1.64 3.68
N GLY A 54 -0.89 2.25 4.56
CA GLY A 54 -0.52 3.51 5.21
C GLY A 54 0.69 3.41 6.14
N VAL A 55 0.95 2.24 6.75
CA VAL A 55 2.16 2.02 7.57
C VAL A 55 3.40 1.96 6.68
N LEU A 56 3.32 1.20 5.59
CA LEU A 56 4.39 1.10 4.59
C LEU A 56 4.69 2.46 3.96
N MET A 57 3.65 3.23 3.64
CA MET A 57 3.79 4.57 3.08
C MET A 57 4.45 5.54 4.06
N TRP A 58 4.11 5.45 5.36
CA TRP A 58 4.76 6.25 6.40
C TRP A 58 6.25 5.95 6.53
N ARG A 59 6.62 4.66 6.45
CA ARG A 59 8.03 4.21 6.49
C ARG A 59 8.81 4.44 5.20
N GLY A 60 8.27 5.21 4.25
CA GLY A 60 8.97 5.60 3.03
C GLY A 60 9.05 4.52 1.96
N PHE A 61 8.17 3.51 1.99
CA PHE A 61 8.08 2.54 0.90
C PHE A 61 7.68 3.26 -0.39
N PRO A 62 8.46 3.12 -1.48
CA PRO A 62 8.25 3.93 -2.69
C PRO A 62 6.96 3.55 -3.40
N MET A 63 6.24 4.56 -3.90
CA MET A 63 4.98 4.42 -4.64
C MET A 63 5.10 3.46 -5.83
N ASP A 64 6.22 3.53 -6.55
CA ASP A 64 6.49 2.65 -7.68
C ASP A 64 6.48 1.18 -7.26
N SER A 65 6.94 0.84 -6.05
CA SER A 65 6.94 -0.54 -5.57
C SER A 65 5.53 -1.03 -5.22
N PHE A 66 4.64 -0.17 -4.71
CA PHE A 66 3.22 -0.52 -4.56
C PHE A 66 2.58 -0.85 -5.90
N MET A 67 2.82 -0.01 -6.91
CA MET A 67 2.32 -0.23 -8.27
C MET A 67 2.89 -1.51 -8.86
N ASN A 68 4.20 -1.74 -8.72
CA ASN A 68 4.85 -2.93 -9.25
C ASN A 68 4.25 -4.23 -8.70
N GLN A 69 3.94 -4.26 -7.40
CA GLN A 69 3.31 -5.40 -6.75
C GLN A 69 1.86 -5.60 -7.24
N CYS A 70 1.07 -4.53 -7.35
CA CYS A 70 -0.32 -4.61 -7.84
C CYS A 70 -0.41 -5.07 -9.30
N TYR A 71 0.56 -4.68 -10.14
CA TYR A 71 0.64 -5.07 -11.54
C TYR A 71 1.41 -6.39 -11.76
N GLY A 72 2.07 -6.93 -10.73
CA GLY A 72 2.92 -8.13 -10.83
C GLY A 72 4.00 -8.00 -11.90
N ASN A 73 4.61 -6.82 -12.03
CA ASN A 73 5.50 -6.51 -13.15
C ASN A 73 6.97 -6.94 -12.92
N ALA A 74 7.81 -6.70 -13.93
CA ALA A 74 9.23 -7.05 -13.89
C ALA A 74 10.08 -6.18 -12.94
N SER A 75 9.48 -5.38 -12.08
CA SER A 75 10.13 -4.60 -11.01
C SER A 75 9.53 -4.91 -9.64
N ASP A 76 8.63 -5.90 -9.54
CA ASP A 76 8.15 -6.41 -8.26
C ASP A 76 9.27 -7.12 -7.51
N LEU A 77 9.43 -6.74 -6.23
CA LEU A 77 10.34 -7.33 -5.25
C LEU A 77 9.82 -8.69 -4.78
N GLY A 78 8.50 -8.91 -4.79
CA GLY A 78 7.84 -10.13 -4.35
C GLY A 78 7.87 -11.28 -5.36
N ARG A 79 8.67 -11.16 -6.43
CA ARG A 79 8.76 -12.20 -7.45
C ARG A 79 9.16 -13.55 -6.84
N CYS A 80 8.36 -14.57 -7.08
CA CYS A 80 8.85 -15.94 -7.06
C CYS A 80 9.80 -16.09 -8.25
N LEU A 81 11.08 -16.38 -7.97
CA LEU A 81 12.00 -16.95 -8.95
C LEU A 81 11.46 -18.28 -9.49
#